data_AF-A0A101CX23-F1
#
_entry.id   AF-A0A101CX23-F1
#
_cell.length_a   1.000
_cell.length_b   1.000
_cell.length_c   1.000
_cell.angle_alpha   90.00
_cell.angle_beta   90.00
_cell.angle_gamma   90.00
#
_symmetry.space_group_name_H-M   'P 1'
#
loop_
_entity.id
_entity.type
_entity.pdbx_description
1 polymer ?
#
loop_
_entity_poly.entity_id
_entity_poly.type
_entity_poly.pdbx_seq_one_letter_code
_entity_poly.pdbx_strand_id
1 'polypeptide(L)'
;MNKQQLDSKVFSLASNLFGFGNTIEKKKTLESIATTVATSFQLDSRIMAVYPAISMEAFSITMDNYRKYIAGYNFKTNAENDLIDKHNANVKCFIRQNELNEMQKEFSALFVKNKQSLKAREYNENVDDFCKDYGMILYKKKIQTVKYSTELVFQNLLHLYNSQLMKRNEQYMKLGVTAIRPIEEFKINSFLVTELKRNGINSLDLCTKTVRNHRQRLQECGVFVDYIFKGRNRPVEVHINAEILTVLDLKTSKLTIAENQRLTSESEKVLPDNNESTRTSLNECQKKENVKNIPLFNKEFPLVTPSYLFFTGTPASKEQIPTEGAGAESVKVSETLSEKLQNLILHPQELAVNLANKEYNNYKPIDIRYLFKEAYSGTMLKEEFRELVIQDFFKSISKIYKNSTPFAGSWKKAISLYMEYKWIAFTGEAFNKASIVDDIQQMRWRAEWARKWFVKNDFPPLFPYDYFDMTRKTSKEVGFEYTKIKWNEHLLGKAKYEALKKKQECNAKRRKETINHSKKCENEVNRFFKNKITMPQLFDYVEKNLPAEYLEKLPQMIEKKCLKMNEKVVSANADFVRYDFSEF
;
A
#
# COMPACT_ATOMS: atom_id res chain seq x y z
N MET A 1 -75.12 34.01 3.72
CA MET A 1 -74.86 32.59 4.06
C MET A 1 -73.76 32.53 5.11
N ASN A 2 -73.94 31.67 6.10
CA ASN A 2 -73.50 31.80 7.49
C ASN A 2 -71.98 31.97 7.73
N LYS A 3 -71.63 32.98 8.54
CA LYS A 3 -70.39 33.04 9.32
C LYS A 3 -70.45 31.93 10.38
N GLN A 4 -69.68 30.85 10.22
CA GLN A 4 -69.35 29.98 11.34
C GLN A 4 -68.27 30.66 12.17
N GLN A 5 -68.67 31.24 13.30
CA GLN A 5 -67.77 31.61 14.38
C GLN A 5 -67.12 30.34 14.92
N LEU A 6 -65.81 30.22 14.72
CA LEU A 6 -65.00 29.23 15.44
C LEU A 6 -65.03 29.56 16.93
N ASP A 7 -65.47 28.58 17.72
CA ASP A 7 -65.74 28.70 19.14
C ASP A 7 -64.45 28.85 19.95
N SER A 8 -64.31 29.99 20.63
CA SER A 8 -63.17 30.35 21.49
C SER A 8 -62.87 29.32 22.60
N LYS A 9 -63.84 28.48 22.95
CA LYS A 9 -63.66 27.40 23.92
C LYS A 9 -62.73 26.29 23.41
N VAL A 10 -62.72 26.00 22.10
CA VAL A 10 -61.85 24.97 21.51
C VAL A 10 -60.37 25.39 21.57
N PHE A 11 -60.09 26.68 21.41
CA PHE A 11 -58.74 27.24 21.61
C PHE A 11 -58.32 27.25 23.08
N SER A 12 -59.25 27.49 24.02
CA SER A 12 -58.93 27.48 25.46
C SER A 12 -58.62 26.08 26.02
N LEU A 13 -59.22 25.03 25.45
CA LEU A 13 -58.95 23.65 25.85
C LEU A 13 -57.60 23.15 25.31
N ALA A 14 -57.19 23.60 24.11
CA ALA A 14 -55.88 23.32 23.54
C ALA A 14 -54.74 24.09 24.25
N SER A 15 -54.99 25.32 24.74
CA SER A 15 -53.98 26.10 25.49
C SER A 15 -53.67 25.51 26.86
N ASN A 16 -54.66 24.86 27.50
CA ASN A 16 -54.48 24.21 28.81
C ASN A 16 -53.81 22.83 28.72
N LEU A 17 -53.95 22.10 27.60
CA LEU A 17 -53.24 20.83 27.38
C LEU A 17 -51.76 20.99 26.98
N PHE A 18 -51.40 22.12 26.36
CA PHE A 18 -50.06 22.35 25.79
C PHE A 18 -49.32 23.57 26.37
N GLY A 19 -49.76 24.09 27.52
CA GLY A 19 -48.96 25.01 28.34
C GLY A 19 -48.58 26.33 27.65
N PHE A 20 -49.54 27.00 27.02
CA PHE A 20 -49.34 28.34 26.46
C PHE A 20 -49.94 29.42 27.36
N GLY A 21 -49.15 29.85 28.34
CA GLY A 21 -49.28 31.15 29.02
C GLY A 21 -47.96 31.91 28.90
N ASN A 22 -48.02 33.21 28.57
CA ASN A 22 -46.87 34.11 28.49
C ASN A 22 -46.56 34.65 29.89
N THR A 23 -45.39 34.33 30.44
CA THR A 23 -44.78 35.07 31.54
C THR A 23 -43.30 35.29 31.28
N ILE A 24 -42.83 36.45 31.73
CA ILE A 24 -41.47 37.00 31.62
C ILE A 24 -40.39 36.02 32.15
N GLU A 25 -40.79 35.04 32.95
CA GLU A 25 -39.98 33.91 33.41
C GLU A 25 -39.46 33.03 32.26
N LYS A 26 -40.19 32.93 31.13
CA LYS A 26 -39.71 32.26 29.90
C LYS A 26 -38.54 32.98 29.25
N LYS A 27 -38.43 34.32 29.35
CA LYS A 27 -37.27 35.06 28.81
C LYS A 27 -36.01 34.83 29.64
N LYS A 28 -36.12 34.76 30.97
CA LYS A 28 -35.00 34.39 31.85
C LYS A 28 -34.59 32.93 31.68
N THR A 29 -35.54 32.01 31.48
CA THR A 29 -35.19 30.62 31.14
C THR A 29 -34.62 30.49 29.72
N LEU A 30 -35.14 31.20 28.72
CA LEU A 30 -34.59 31.25 27.36
C LEU A 30 -33.17 31.85 27.31
N GLU A 31 -32.87 32.88 28.10
CA GLU A 31 -31.53 33.45 28.21
C GLU A 31 -30.59 32.49 28.97
N SER A 32 -31.07 31.80 30.01
CA SER A 32 -30.29 30.76 30.70
C SER A 32 -30.03 29.51 29.83
N ILE A 33 -30.95 29.19 28.91
CA ILE A 33 -30.83 28.07 27.96
C ILE A 33 -30.00 28.48 26.74
N ALA A 34 -30.01 29.75 26.32
CA ALA A 34 -29.17 30.24 25.23
C ALA A 34 -27.70 30.38 25.66
N THR A 35 -27.45 30.69 26.93
CA THR A 35 -26.08 30.82 27.47
C THR A 35 -25.41 29.45 27.70
N THR A 36 -26.19 28.38 27.87
CA THR A 36 -25.69 26.99 27.96
C THR A 36 -25.40 26.34 26.62
N VAL A 37 -25.84 26.92 25.48
CA VAL A 37 -25.55 26.38 24.13
C VAL A 37 -24.19 26.88 23.58
N ALA A 38 -23.56 27.86 24.22
CA ALA A 38 -22.25 28.38 23.85
C ALA A 38 -21.18 28.21 24.95
N THR A 39 -21.43 27.36 25.96
CA THR A 39 -20.40 26.87 26.87
C THR A 39 -19.96 25.49 26.36
N SER A 40 -18.67 25.36 26.07
CA SER A 40 -17.96 24.11 25.75
C SER A 40 -18.64 22.84 26.27
N PHE A 41 -19.29 22.06 25.39
CA PHE A 41 -19.89 20.79 25.80
C PHE A 41 -18.79 19.86 26.32
N GLN A 42 -18.89 19.60 27.61
CA GLN A 42 -17.93 18.91 28.46
C GLN A 42 -17.82 17.44 28.11
N LEU A 43 -16.66 16.84 28.44
CA LEU A 43 -16.40 15.39 28.43
C LEU A 43 -17.45 14.59 29.24
N ASP A 44 -18.26 15.26 30.05
CA ASP A 44 -19.19 14.71 31.05
C ASP A 44 -20.54 14.22 30.49
N SER A 45 -20.82 14.43 29.20
CA SER A 45 -22.09 13.96 28.57
C SER A 45 -21.98 12.60 27.86
N ARG A 46 -20.83 11.92 27.96
CA ARG A 46 -20.59 10.67 27.23
C ARG A 46 -21.19 9.47 27.96
N ILE A 47 -21.85 8.58 27.22
CA ILE A 47 -22.37 7.32 27.76
C ILE A 47 -21.20 6.45 28.21
N MET A 48 -21.26 5.95 29.44
CA MET A 48 -20.24 5.09 30.04
C MET A 48 -20.75 3.64 30.08
N ALA A 49 -20.00 2.70 29.50
CA ALA A 49 -20.35 1.27 29.46
C ALA A 49 -19.09 0.39 29.48
N VAL A 50 -19.23 -0.88 29.88
CA VAL A 50 -18.13 -1.86 29.81
C VAL A 50 -18.08 -2.52 28.44
N TYR A 51 -19.21 -3.09 28.00
CA TYR A 51 -19.38 -3.73 26.70
C TYR A 51 -20.64 -3.20 26.01
N PRO A 52 -20.57 -2.00 25.41
CA PRO A 52 -21.73 -1.36 24.78
C PRO A 52 -22.23 -2.15 23.57
N ALA A 53 -23.53 -2.45 23.53
CA ALA A 53 -24.20 -3.11 22.42
C ALA A 53 -25.57 -2.47 22.15
N ILE A 54 -25.95 -2.36 20.88
CA ILE A 54 -27.30 -1.92 20.50
C ILE A 54 -28.16 -3.17 20.30
N SER A 55 -28.88 -3.57 21.35
CA SER A 55 -29.90 -4.62 21.26
C SER A 55 -31.13 -4.13 20.48
N MET A 56 -32.07 -5.03 20.17
CA MET A 56 -33.32 -4.64 19.50
C MET A 56 -34.14 -3.62 20.31
N GLU A 57 -34.13 -3.75 21.64
CA GLU A 57 -34.79 -2.82 22.57
C GLU A 57 -34.07 -1.47 22.61
N ALA A 58 -32.74 -1.46 22.71
CA ALA A 58 -31.96 -0.22 22.66
C ALA A 58 -32.11 0.47 21.29
N PHE A 59 -32.23 -0.30 20.21
CA PHE A 59 -32.46 0.22 18.87
C PHE A 59 -33.84 0.92 18.75
N SER A 60 -34.92 0.30 19.24
CA SER A 60 -36.25 0.90 19.18
C SER A 60 -36.33 2.19 19.99
N ILE A 61 -35.80 2.19 21.21
CA ILE A 61 -35.76 3.37 22.08
C ILE A 61 -34.94 4.49 21.43
N THR A 62 -33.77 4.17 20.87
CA THR A 62 -32.93 5.14 20.15
C THR A 62 -33.66 5.76 18.96
N MET A 63 -34.40 4.96 18.20
CA MET A 63 -35.18 5.46 17.06
C MET A 63 -36.35 6.35 17.48
N ASP A 64 -37.01 6.05 18.60
CA ASP A 64 -38.09 6.88 19.13
C ASP A 64 -37.57 8.20 19.69
N ASN A 65 -36.43 8.19 20.38
CA ASN A 65 -35.74 9.40 20.81
C ASN A 65 -35.30 10.25 19.62
N TYR A 66 -34.76 9.62 18.57
CA TYR A 66 -34.43 10.29 17.32
C TYR A 66 -35.65 10.97 16.69
N ARG A 67 -36.80 10.28 16.60
CA ARG A 67 -38.03 10.85 16.04
C ARG A 67 -38.53 12.05 16.85
N LYS A 68 -38.54 11.96 18.18
CA LYS A 68 -38.91 13.08 19.07
C LYS A 68 -37.98 14.27 18.87
N TYR A 69 -36.67 14.03 18.84
CA TYR A 69 -35.66 15.06 18.65
C TYR A 69 -35.79 15.76 17.28
N ILE A 70 -35.94 14.98 16.21
CA ILE A 70 -36.11 15.52 14.85
C ILE A 70 -37.44 16.25 14.67
N ALA A 71 -38.54 15.78 15.27
CA ALA A 71 -39.81 16.48 15.25
C ALA A 71 -39.68 17.87 15.90
N GLY A 72 -39.03 17.95 17.06
CA GLY A 72 -38.72 19.22 17.74
C GLY A 72 -37.85 20.15 16.89
N TYR A 73 -36.80 19.62 16.25
CA TYR A 73 -35.93 20.38 15.36
C TYR A 73 -36.66 20.91 14.12
N ASN A 74 -37.46 20.07 13.46
CA ASN A 74 -38.20 20.43 12.26
C ASN A 74 -39.29 21.47 12.57
N PHE A 75 -39.95 21.36 13.73
CA PHE A 75 -40.91 22.36 14.18
C PHE A 75 -40.25 23.74 14.36
N LYS A 76 -39.10 23.81 15.06
CA LYS A 76 -38.31 25.05 15.19
C LYS A 76 -37.89 25.61 13.84
N THR A 77 -37.39 24.75 12.95
CA THR A 77 -36.93 25.14 11.61
C THR A 77 -38.07 25.68 10.74
N ASN A 78 -39.28 25.14 10.86
CA ASN A 78 -40.45 25.65 10.15
C ASN A 78 -40.83 27.04 10.67
N ALA A 79 -40.85 27.25 11.98
CA ALA A 79 -41.10 28.57 12.56
C ALA A 79 -40.03 29.61 12.14
N GLU A 80 -38.75 29.22 12.10
CA GLU A 80 -37.66 30.05 11.57
C GLU A 80 -37.89 30.38 10.08
N ASN A 81 -38.32 29.40 9.28
CA ASN A 81 -38.62 29.62 7.87
C ASN A 81 -39.80 30.54 7.64
N ASP A 82 -40.84 30.49 8.48
CA ASP A 82 -41.97 31.43 8.38
C ASP A 82 -41.51 32.88 8.65
N LEU A 83 -40.56 33.08 9.56
CA LEU A 83 -39.93 34.38 9.80
C LEU A 83 -39.06 34.83 8.61
N ILE A 84 -38.30 33.90 8.02
CA ILE A 84 -37.51 34.14 6.80
C ILE A 84 -38.41 34.53 5.62
N ASP A 85 -39.53 33.81 5.43
CA ASP A 85 -40.47 34.04 4.33
C ASP A 85 -41.16 35.42 4.51
N LYS A 86 -41.49 35.82 5.75
CA LYS A 86 -41.95 37.20 6.07
C LYS A 86 -40.89 38.25 5.76
N HIS A 87 -39.64 38.04 6.17
CA HIS A 87 -38.54 38.96 5.89
C HIS A 87 -38.32 39.12 4.38
N ASN A 88 -38.26 38.02 3.64
CA ASN A 88 -38.07 38.02 2.19
C ASN A 88 -39.24 38.68 1.45
N ALA A 89 -40.48 38.52 1.94
CA ALA A 89 -41.62 39.25 1.42
C ALA A 89 -41.48 40.76 1.62
N ASN A 90 -41.01 41.19 2.80
CA ASN A 90 -40.76 42.61 3.08
C ASN A 90 -39.65 43.20 2.20
N VAL A 91 -38.53 42.48 2.02
CA VAL A 91 -37.45 42.87 1.10
C VAL A 91 -37.97 43.00 -0.33
N LYS A 92 -38.80 42.05 -0.79
CA LYS A 92 -39.41 42.10 -2.12
C LYS A 92 -40.34 43.30 -2.30
N CYS A 93 -41.11 43.65 -1.27
CA CYS A 93 -41.93 44.86 -1.28
C CYS A 93 -41.07 46.13 -1.29
N PHE A 94 -40.00 46.17 -0.50
CA PHE A 94 -39.06 47.30 -0.44
C PHE A 94 -38.38 47.56 -1.80
N ILE A 95 -37.88 46.52 -2.46
CA ILE A 95 -37.25 46.62 -3.79
C ILE A 95 -38.24 47.06 -4.87
N ARG A 96 -39.54 46.75 -4.72
CA ARG A 96 -40.58 47.19 -5.66
C ARG A 96 -40.95 48.65 -5.49
N GLN A 97 -40.85 49.19 -4.28
CA GLN A 97 -41.25 50.56 -3.95
C GLN A 97 -40.10 51.55 -4.09
N ASN A 98 -38.86 51.12 -3.90
CA ASN A 98 -37.67 51.96 -3.95
C ASN A 98 -36.70 51.47 -5.03
N GLU A 99 -36.22 52.38 -5.89
CA GLU A 99 -35.13 52.07 -6.80
C GLU A 99 -33.81 51.97 -6.02
N LEU A 100 -33.13 50.81 -6.13
CA LEU A 100 -31.86 50.56 -5.46
C LEU A 100 -30.74 51.43 -6.05
N ASN A 101 -29.97 52.06 -5.18
CA ASN A 101 -28.78 52.85 -5.55
C ASN A 101 -27.69 51.95 -6.16
N GLU A 102 -26.84 52.48 -7.05
CA GLU A 102 -25.78 51.71 -7.73
C GLU A 102 -24.82 51.06 -6.72
N MET A 103 -24.41 51.82 -5.68
CA MET A 103 -23.58 51.30 -4.59
C MET A 103 -24.23 50.12 -3.84
N GLN A 104 -25.55 50.15 -3.63
CA GLN A 104 -26.28 49.08 -2.96
C GLN A 104 -26.36 47.80 -3.81
N LYS A 105 -26.43 47.95 -5.14
CA LYS A 105 -26.38 46.82 -6.08
C LYS A 105 -24.99 46.18 -6.09
N GLU A 106 -23.93 46.97 -6.07
CA GLU A 106 -22.56 46.44 -6.03
C GLU A 106 -22.24 45.75 -4.69
N PHE A 107 -22.60 46.36 -3.55
CA PHE A 107 -22.37 45.75 -2.24
C PHE A 107 -23.17 44.47 -2.03
N SER A 108 -24.42 44.40 -2.50
CA SER A 108 -25.21 43.16 -2.43
C SER A 108 -24.63 42.05 -3.29
N ALA A 109 -24.14 42.36 -4.49
CA ALA A 109 -23.46 41.39 -5.35
C ALA A 109 -22.16 40.87 -4.71
N LEU A 110 -21.35 41.76 -4.13
CA LEU A 110 -20.13 41.40 -3.41
C LEU A 110 -20.43 40.54 -2.17
N PHE A 111 -21.46 40.88 -1.40
CA PHE A 111 -21.86 40.12 -0.22
C PHE A 111 -22.24 38.68 -0.59
N VAL A 112 -23.10 38.49 -1.60
CA VAL A 112 -23.54 37.17 -2.04
C VAL A 112 -22.35 36.34 -2.53
N LYS A 113 -21.43 36.93 -3.29
CA LYS A 113 -20.23 36.26 -3.80
C LYS A 113 -19.29 35.84 -2.66
N ASN A 114 -19.08 36.70 -1.67
CA ASN A 114 -18.17 36.45 -0.54
C ASN A 114 -18.73 35.40 0.44
N LYS A 115 -20.05 35.34 0.61
CA LYS A 115 -20.72 34.50 1.63
C LYS A 115 -21.49 33.32 1.02
N GLN A 116 -21.28 32.99 -0.25
CA GLN A 116 -22.00 31.93 -0.95
C GLN A 116 -21.83 30.55 -0.30
N SER A 117 -20.62 30.26 0.19
CA SER A 117 -20.22 28.97 0.77
C SER A 117 -20.70 28.73 2.21
N LEU A 118 -21.23 29.77 2.89
CA LEU A 118 -21.73 29.63 4.26
C LEU A 118 -23.03 28.83 4.34
N LYS A 119 -23.22 28.16 5.48
CA LYS A 119 -24.47 27.44 5.80
C LYS A 119 -25.62 28.42 5.93
N ALA A 120 -26.85 27.92 5.74
CA ALA A 120 -28.04 28.78 5.69
C ALA A 120 -28.26 29.62 6.97
N ARG A 121 -28.02 29.06 8.16
CA ARG A 121 -28.15 29.77 9.44
C ARG A 121 -27.12 30.89 9.60
N GLU A 122 -25.83 30.55 9.49
CA GLU A 122 -24.72 31.51 9.52
C GLU A 122 -24.89 32.61 8.45
N TYR A 123 -25.33 32.24 7.24
CA TYR A 123 -25.61 33.20 6.17
C TYR A 123 -26.72 34.17 6.56
N ASN A 124 -27.82 33.68 7.16
CA ASN A 124 -28.96 34.50 7.55
C ASN A 124 -28.61 35.47 8.69
N GLU A 125 -27.77 35.05 9.63
CA GLU A 125 -27.24 35.94 10.68
C GLU A 125 -26.42 37.08 10.08
N ASN A 126 -25.51 36.78 9.14
CA ASN A 126 -24.75 37.81 8.43
C ASN A 126 -25.65 38.73 7.58
N VAL A 127 -26.76 38.22 7.04
CA VAL A 127 -27.76 39.04 6.33
C VAL A 127 -28.47 39.97 7.32
N ASP A 128 -28.79 39.51 8.52
CA ASP A 128 -29.38 40.37 9.55
C ASP A 128 -28.44 41.50 9.95
N ASP A 129 -27.15 41.23 10.10
CA ASP A 129 -26.16 42.27 10.39
C ASP A 129 -25.98 43.23 9.22
N PHE A 130 -25.89 42.74 7.99
CA PHE A 130 -25.81 43.59 6.80
C PHE A 130 -27.07 44.47 6.60
N CYS A 131 -28.25 43.93 6.86
CA CYS A 131 -29.51 44.65 6.73
C CYS A 131 -29.68 45.74 7.80
N LYS A 132 -29.00 45.64 8.96
CA LYS A 132 -28.95 46.73 9.95
C LYS A 132 -28.16 47.93 9.42
N ASP A 133 -27.05 47.68 8.73
CA ASP A 133 -26.11 48.73 8.30
C ASP A 133 -26.52 49.39 6.96
N TYR A 134 -27.03 48.61 6.01
CA TYR A 134 -27.27 49.06 4.63
C TYR A 134 -28.74 49.04 4.19
N GLY A 135 -29.65 48.56 5.06
CA GLY A 135 -31.08 48.46 4.78
C GLY A 135 -31.52 47.10 4.22
N MET A 136 -32.84 46.90 4.13
CA MET A 136 -33.51 45.63 3.78
C MET A 136 -33.39 45.29 2.28
N ILE A 137 -32.19 44.88 1.85
CA ILE A 137 -31.86 44.66 0.43
C ILE A 137 -31.62 43.18 0.11
N LEU A 138 -31.13 42.41 1.08
CA LEU A 138 -30.71 41.02 0.88
C LEU A 138 -31.78 40.02 1.30
N TYR A 139 -31.92 38.96 0.50
CA TYR A 139 -32.78 37.84 0.84
C TYR A 139 -32.06 36.85 1.76
N LYS A 140 -32.80 36.33 2.74
CA LYS A 140 -32.40 35.20 3.58
C LYS A 140 -32.62 33.88 2.86
N LYS A 141 -31.74 32.91 3.11
CA LYS A 141 -31.83 31.53 2.59
C LYS A 141 -32.78 30.70 3.45
N LYS A 142 -33.68 29.95 2.81
CA LYS A 142 -34.55 29.00 3.50
C LYS A 142 -33.74 27.85 4.11
N ILE A 143 -34.01 27.52 5.37
CA ILE A 143 -33.37 26.42 6.08
C ILE A 143 -34.10 25.12 5.74
N GLN A 144 -33.36 24.10 5.35
CA GLN A 144 -33.96 22.81 5.00
C GLN A 144 -34.24 21.97 6.25
N THR A 145 -35.42 21.37 6.29
CA THR A 145 -35.81 20.39 7.31
C THR A 145 -35.19 19.02 7.05
N VAL A 146 -35.20 18.16 8.07
CA VAL A 146 -34.78 16.77 7.95
C VAL A 146 -35.88 15.96 7.28
N LYS A 147 -35.56 15.36 6.13
CA LYS A 147 -36.48 14.50 5.37
C LYS A 147 -36.57 13.11 6.00
N TYR A 148 -37.71 12.45 5.80
CA TYR A 148 -37.96 11.05 6.20
C TYR A 148 -36.88 10.08 5.69
N SER A 149 -36.35 10.28 4.48
CA SER A 149 -35.25 9.44 3.96
C SER A 149 -33.99 9.45 4.83
N THR A 150 -33.77 10.52 5.61
CA THR A 150 -32.65 10.60 6.56
C THR A 150 -32.81 9.63 7.72
N GLU A 151 -34.06 9.31 8.11
CA GLU A 151 -34.34 8.30 9.14
C GLU A 151 -33.87 6.91 8.70
N LEU A 152 -34.18 6.52 7.46
CA LEU A 152 -33.74 5.24 6.89
C LEU A 152 -32.21 5.12 6.83
N VAL A 153 -31.54 6.21 6.45
CA VAL A 153 -30.07 6.27 6.44
C VAL A 153 -29.53 6.18 7.88
N PHE A 154 -30.16 6.84 8.84
CA PHE A 154 -29.77 6.78 10.25
C PHE A 154 -29.92 5.37 10.84
N GLN A 155 -30.98 4.63 10.50
CA GLN A 155 -31.14 3.23 10.88
C GLN A 155 -29.97 2.35 10.40
N ASN A 156 -29.56 2.50 9.14
CA ASN A 156 -28.41 1.77 8.59
C ASN A 156 -27.09 2.20 9.25
N LEU A 157 -26.94 3.48 9.58
CA LEU A 157 -25.79 3.98 10.33
C LEU A 157 -25.74 3.39 11.75
N LEU A 158 -26.86 3.29 12.45
CA LEU A 158 -26.93 2.62 13.76
C LEU A 158 -26.55 1.13 13.69
N HIS A 159 -26.99 0.42 12.64
CA HIS A 159 -26.59 -0.98 12.45
C HIS A 159 -25.08 -1.13 12.23
N LEU A 160 -24.49 -0.27 11.39
CA LEU A 160 -23.03 -0.23 11.19
C LEU A 160 -22.30 0.13 12.48
N TYR A 161 -22.86 1.03 13.27
CA TYR A 161 -22.27 1.40 14.55
C TYR A 161 -22.28 0.22 15.54
N ASN A 162 -23.41 -0.49 15.66
CA ASN A 162 -23.49 -1.70 16.47
C ASN A 162 -22.46 -2.76 16.03
N SER A 163 -22.28 -2.93 14.72
CA SER A 163 -21.25 -3.84 14.19
C SER A 163 -19.84 -3.44 14.59
N GLN A 164 -19.54 -2.14 14.68
CA GLN A 164 -18.24 -1.65 15.17
C GLN A 164 -18.07 -1.89 16.67
N LEU A 165 -19.11 -1.63 17.47
CA LEU A 165 -19.10 -1.87 18.91
C LEU A 165 -18.90 -3.36 19.22
N MET A 166 -19.62 -4.25 18.55
CA MET A 166 -19.51 -5.70 18.73
C MET A 166 -18.10 -6.23 18.43
N LYS A 167 -17.48 -5.79 17.33
CA LYS A 167 -16.10 -6.16 16.99
C LYS A 167 -15.11 -5.77 18.08
N ARG A 168 -15.31 -4.60 18.70
CA ARG A 168 -14.43 -4.12 19.77
C ARG A 168 -14.72 -4.80 21.10
N ASN A 169 -15.98 -5.08 21.41
CA ASN A 169 -16.34 -5.89 22.57
C ASN A 169 -15.69 -7.26 22.50
N GLU A 170 -15.67 -7.91 21.33
CA GLU A 170 -14.97 -9.18 21.13
C GLU A 170 -13.47 -9.06 21.45
N GLN A 171 -12.82 -7.98 21.02
CA GLN A 171 -11.43 -7.69 21.35
C GLN A 171 -11.23 -7.48 22.86
N TYR A 172 -12.08 -6.70 23.51
CA TYR A 172 -11.98 -6.44 24.95
C TYR A 172 -12.26 -7.68 25.81
N MET A 173 -13.22 -8.53 25.40
CA MET A 173 -13.50 -9.81 26.05
C MET A 173 -12.31 -10.76 25.97
N LYS A 174 -11.62 -10.84 24.81
CA LYS A 174 -10.40 -11.64 24.64
C LYS A 174 -9.26 -11.19 25.56
N LEU A 175 -9.25 -9.92 25.97
CA LEU A 175 -8.23 -9.34 26.85
C LEU A 175 -8.61 -9.34 28.33
N GLY A 176 -9.86 -9.74 28.66
CA GLY A 176 -10.38 -9.68 30.03
C GLY A 176 -10.54 -8.27 30.60
N VAL A 177 -10.67 -7.21 29.76
CA VAL A 177 -10.75 -5.83 30.24
C VAL A 177 -12.17 -5.49 30.69
N THR A 178 -12.37 -5.36 32.01
CA THR A 178 -13.70 -5.16 32.60
C THR A 178 -14.02 -3.75 33.09
N ALA A 179 -13.20 -2.75 32.73
CA ALA A 179 -13.34 -1.37 33.18
C ALA A 179 -14.45 -0.59 32.43
N ILE A 180 -15.19 0.24 33.16
CA ILE A 180 -16.22 1.15 32.64
C ILE A 180 -15.52 2.26 31.85
N ARG A 181 -15.97 2.51 30.62
CA ARG A 181 -15.32 3.44 29.68
C ARG A 181 -16.34 4.26 28.90
N PRO A 182 -15.96 5.46 28.43
CA PRO A 182 -16.81 6.22 27.53
C PRO A 182 -16.99 5.44 26.23
N ILE A 183 -18.21 5.49 25.70
CA ILE A 183 -18.53 4.90 24.41
C ILE A 183 -17.67 5.56 23.32
N GLU A 184 -17.11 4.72 22.48
CA GLU A 184 -16.18 5.14 21.45
C GLU A 184 -16.88 5.78 20.24
N GLU A 185 -16.11 6.61 19.55
CA GLU A 185 -16.51 7.28 18.32
C GLU A 185 -17.00 6.30 17.24
N PHE A 186 -18.04 6.74 16.53
CA PHE A 186 -18.58 6.07 15.36
C PHE A 186 -17.77 6.45 14.12
N LYS A 187 -17.15 5.45 13.48
CA LYS A 187 -16.38 5.63 12.24
C LYS A 187 -17.29 5.49 11.02
N ILE A 188 -17.76 6.60 10.48
CA ILE A 188 -18.64 6.63 9.30
C ILE A 188 -17.81 6.52 8.02
N ASN A 189 -18.04 5.44 7.27
CA ASN A 189 -17.60 5.30 5.88
C ASN A 189 -18.82 5.27 4.96
N SER A 190 -18.94 6.28 4.09
CA SER A 190 -20.08 6.38 3.15
C SER A 190 -20.19 5.19 2.21
N PHE A 191 -19.08 4.53 1.88
CA PHE A 191 -19.06 3.36 1.02
C PHE A 191 -19.66 2.12 1.72
N LEU A 192 -19.35 1.91 3.00
CA LEU A 192 -19.93 0.81 3.78
C LEU A 192 -21.45 0.93 3.94
N VAL A 193 -21.97 2.17 3.96
CA VAL A 193 -23.42 2.42 4.01
C VAL A 193 -24.09 2.00 2.70
N THR A 194 -23.46 2.27 1.55
CA THR A 194 -24.00 1.92 0.23
C THR A 194 -23.87 0.43 -0.08
N GLU A 195 -22.84 -0.25 0.44
CA GLU A 195 -22.62 -1.68 0.25
C GLU A 195 -23.37 -2.58 1.24
N LEU A 196 -24.09 -2.00 2.21
CA LEU A 196 -24.78 -2.78 3.22
C LEU A 196 -25.89 -3.62 2.57
N LYS A 197 -25.76 -4.95 2.65
CA LYS A 197 -26.71 -5.90 2.07
C LYS A 197 -27.55 -6.59 3.16
N ARG A 198 -28.84 -6.78 2.88
CA ARG A 198 -29.75 -7.64 3.64
C ARG A 198 -30.21 -8.76 2.71
N ASN A 199 -29.94 -10.01 3.08
CA ASN A 199 -30.28 -11.19 2.26
C ASN A 199 -29.78 -11.10 0.80
N GLY A 200 -28.56 -10.56 0.59
CA GLY A 200 -27.94 -10.43 -0.73
C GLY A 200 -28.34 -9.19 -1.53
N ILE A 201 -29.37 -8.45 -1.12
CA ILE A 201 -29.85 -7.22 -1.77
C ILE A 201 -29.35 -5.99 -1.01
N ASN A 202 -28.97 -4.92 -1.72
CA ASN A 202 -28.55 -3.66 -1.09
C ASN A 202 -29.70 -3.08 -0.25
N SER A 203 -29.40 -2.66 0.99
CA SER A 203 -30.42 -2.18 1.92
C SER A 203 -31.02 -0.85 1.52
N LEU A 204 -30.28 0.01 0.83
CA LEU A 204 -30.74 1.28 0.29
C LEU A 204 -30.07 1.50 -1.06
N ASP A 205 -30.85 1.93 -2.06
CA ASP A 205 -30.32 2.34 -3.36
C ASP A 205 -29.89 3.81 -3.29
N LEU A 206 -28.67 4.05 -2.80
CA LEU A 206 -28.12 5.38 -2.60
C LEU A 206 -26.69 5.47 -3.14
N CYS A 207 -26.35 6.64 -3.68
CA CYS A 207 -24.96 6.95 -4.01
C CYS A 207 -24.22 7.53 -2.79
N THR A 208 -22.89 7.42 -2.79
CA THR A 208 -22.03 7.89 -1.69
C THR A 208 -22.18 9.39 -1.40
N LYS A 209 -22.48 10.21 -2.43
CA LYS A 209 -22.75 11.65 -2.29
C LYS A 209 -24.00 11.89 -1.46
N THR A 210 -25.08 11.14 -1.69
CA THR A 210 -26.33 11.25 -0.94
C THR A 210 -26.14 10.89 0.53
N VAL A 211 -25.37 9.84 0.82
CA VAL A 211 -25.02 9.47 2.20
C VAL A 211 -24.25 10.60 2.91
N ARG A 212 -23.30 11.25 2.23
CA ARG A 212 -22.56 12.41 2.78
C ARG A 212 -23.48 13.60 3.07
N ASN A 213 -24.45 13.88 2.21
CA ASN A 213 -25.43 14.94 2.41
C ASN A 213 -26.32 14.66 3.63
N HIS A 214 -26.81 13.43 3.79
CA HIS A 214 -27.59 13.05 4.97
C HIS A 214 -26.78 13.15 6.26
N ARG A 215 -25.51 12.70 6.24
CA ARG A 215 -24.60 12.86 7.37
C ARG A 215 -24.39 14.33 7.74
N GLN A 216 -24.15 15.19 6.75
CA GLN A 216 -24.01 16.64 6.98
C GLN A 216 -25.28 17.23 7.59
N ARG A 217 -26.46 16.83 7.11
CA ARG A 217 -27.75 17.25 7.70
C ARG A 217 -27.87 16.79 9.15
N LEU A 218 -27.52 15.54 9.46
CA LEU A 218 -27.55 15.02 10.84
C LEU A 218 -26.57 15.74 11.78
N GLN A 219 -25.43 16.20 11.25
CA GLN A 219 -24.50 17.06 11.97
C GLN A 219 -25.10 18.46 12.21
N GLU A 220 -25.72 19.08 11.20
CA GLU A 220 -26.39 20.38 11.34
C GLU A 220 -27.53 20.35 12.38
N CYS A 221 -28.21 19.21 12.50
CA CYS A 221 -29.29 19.03 13.47
C CYS A 221 -28.81 18.70 14.89
N GLY A 222 -27.51 18.47 15.10
CA GLY A 222 -26.97 18.07 16.41
C GLY A 222 -27.21 16.60 16.78
N VAL A 223 -27.54 15.74 15.82
CA VAL A 223 -27.60 14.28 16.05
C VAL A 223 -26.19 13.70 16.13
N PHE A 224 -25.28 14.20 15.28
CA PHE A 224 -23.85 13.89 15.34
C PHE A 224 -23.08 15.04 15.98
N VAL A 225 -22.28 14.71 16.99
CA VAL A 225 -21.44 15.60 17.79
C VAL A 225 -19.96 15.23 17.58
N ASP A 226 -19.02 16.10 17.92
CA ASP A 226 -17.57 15.86 17.85
C ASP A 226 -17.09 15.39 16.47
N TYR A 227 -17.35 16.18 15.42
CA TYR A 227 -16.93 15.85 14.05
C TYR A 227 -15.41 15.96 13.88
N ILE A 228 -14.75 14.84 13.59
CA ILE A 228 -13.32 14.78 13.31
C ILE A 228 -13.07 14.26 11.90
N PHE A 229 -12.43 15.09 11.07
CA PHE A 229 -12.04 14.75 9.70
C PHE A 229 -10.54 14.52 9.58
N LYS A 230 -10.14 13.28 9.25
CA LYS A 230 -8.73 12.87 9.10
C LYS A 230 -8.30 12.66 7.64
N GLY A 231 -8.99 13.26 6.67
CA GLY A 231 -8.67 13.20 5.24
C GLY A 231 -9.60 12.31 4.40
N ARG A 232 -9.43 12.33 3.07
CA ARG A 232 -10.37 11.72 2.11
C ARG A 232 -10.48 10.18 2.18
N ASN A 233 -9.36 9.51 2.50
CA ASN A 233 -9.28 8.03 2.51
C ASN A 233 -9.57 7.43 3.89
N ARG A 234 -9.84 8.27 4.90
CA ARG A 234 -10.14 7.83 6.27
C ARG A 234 -11.62 8.01 6.55
N PRO A 235 -12.22 7.14 7.38
CA PRO A 235 -13.59 7.34 7.84
C PRO A 235 -13.68 8.64 8.65
N VAL A 236 -14.86 9.22 8.68
CA VAL A 236 -15.14 10.37 9.54
C VAL A 236 -15.58 9.85 10.90
N GLU A 237 -14.98 10.40 11.95
CA GLU A 237 -15.27 10.04 13.32
C GLU A 237 -16.28 11.04 13.89
N VAL A 238 -17.36 10.54 14.48
CA VAL A 238 -18.42 11.33 15.13
C VAL A 238 -18.94 10.60 16.36
N HIS A 239 -19.51 11.32 17.31
CA HIS A 239 -20.31 10.76 18.39
C HIS A 239 -21.80 10.96 18.10
N ILE A 240 -22.65 10.05 18.59
CA ILE A 240 -24.10 10.25 18.57
C ILE A 240 -24.47 10.97 19.86
N ASN A 241 -25.35 11.98 19.77
CA ASN A 241 -25.85 12.69 20.95
C ASN A 241 -26.40 11.69 21.99
N ALA A 242 -25.95 11.84 23.25
CA ALA A 242 -26.32 10.97 24.36
C ALA A 242 -27.81 11.01 24.72
N GLU A 243 -28.52 12.08 24.38
CA GLU A 243 -29.98 12.17 24.51
C GLU A 243 -30.71 11.22 23.54
N ILE A 244 -30.09 10.93 22.39
CA ILE A 244 -30.67 10.10 21.34
C ILE A 244 -30.27 8.64 21.54
N LEU A 245 -28.97 8.41 21.78
CA LEU A 245 -28.40 7.06 21.83
C LEU A 245 -28.73 6.36 23.15
N THR A 246 -29.29 5.16 23.05
CA THR A 246 -29.41 4.24 24.19
C THR A 246 -28.65 2.96 23.89
N VAL A 247 -27.97 2.42 24.90
CA VAL A 247 -27.07 1.28 24.72
C VAL A 247 -27.30 0.27 25.84
N LEU A 248 -27.23 -1.01 25.49
CA LEU A 248 -27.21 -2.11 26.44
C LEU A 248 -25.75 -2.43 26.80
N ASP A 249 -25.42 -2.45 28.09
CA ASP A 249 -24.12 -2.97 28.52
C ASP A 249 -24.19 -4.49 28.70
N LEU A 250 -23.48 -5.26 27.87
CA LEU A 250 -23.53 -6.73 27.88
C LEU A 250 -23.05 -7.34 29.20
N LYS A 251 -22.20 -6.64 29.96
CA LYS A 251 -21.69 -7.15 31.24
C LYS A 251 -22.73 -7.03 32.36
N THR A 252 -23.44 -5.90 32.40
CA THR A 252 -24.40 -5.60 33.46
C THR A 252 -25.84 -5.94 33.06
N SER A 253 -26.09 -6.23 31.78
CA SER A 253 -27.40 -6.44 31.16
C SER A 253 -28.39 -5.29 31.38
N LYS A 254 -27.88 -4.09 31.68
CA LYS A 254 -28.69 -2.88 31.93
C LYS A 254 -28.59 -1.93 30.75
N LEU A 255 -29.71 -1.25 30.48
CA LEU A 255 -29.75 -0.15 29.52
C LEU A 255 -29.13 1.11 30.16
N THR A 256 -28.05 1.58 29.56
CA THR A 256 -27.40 2.84 29.91
C THR A 256 -28.02 3.97 29.08
N ILE A 257 -28.67 4.91 29.77
CA ILE A 257 -29.23 6.16 29.24
C ILE A 257 -28.41 7.31 29.86
N ALA A 258 -28.39 8.49 29.24
CA ALA A 258 -27.78 9.70 29.81
C ALA A 258 -28.19 9.94 31.28
N GLU A 259 -29.45 9.70 31.64
CA GLU A 259 -29.99 9.89 33.00
C GLU A 259 -29.59 8.80 34.01
N ASN A 260 -29.22 7.59 33.53
CA ASN A 260 -28.89 6.44 34.39
C ASN A 260 -27.39 6.35 34.72
N GLN A 261 -26.61 7.37 34.40
CA GLN A 261 -25.18 7.40 34.72
C GLN A 261 -25.00 7.71 36.20
N ARG A 262 -24.23 6.87 36.90
CA ARG A 262 -23.82 7.18 38.27
C ARG A 262 -22.96 8.44 38.24
N LEU A 263 -23.51 9.54 38.75
CA LEU A 263 -22.77 10.76 39.07
C LEU A 263 -21.86 10.48 40.27
N THR A 264 -20.81 9.68 40.07
CA THR A 264 -19.65 9.72 40.96
C THR A 264 -18.74 10.81 40.44
N SER A 265 -19.01 12.05 40.83
CA SER A 265 -17.95 13.04 40.93
C SER A 265 -17.00 12.54 42.02
N GLU A 266 -15.97 11.79 41.64
CA GLU A 266 -14.82 11.62 42.54
C GLU A 266 -14.30 13.02 42.82
N SER A 267 -14.50 13.49 44.05
CA SER A 267 -13.89 14.71 44.54
C SER A 267 -12.38 14.48 44.53
N GLU A 268 -11.71 14.86 43.43
CA GLU A 268 -10.26 14.93 43.40
C GLU A 268 -9.83 15.90 44.50
N LYS A 269 -9.07 15.40 45.47
CA LYS A 269 -8.32 16.27 46.37
C LYS A 269 -7.29 16.97 45.51
N VAL A 270 -7.51 18.25 45.24
CA VAL A 270 -6.50 19.13 44.64
C VAL A 270 -5.28 19.11 45.58
N LEU A 271 -4.22 18.43 45.15
CA LEU A 271 -2.92 18.53 45.79
C LEU A 271 -2.34 19.91 45.44
N PRO A 272 -1.70 20.62 46.38
CA PRO A 272 -1.04 21.88 46.07
C PRO A 272 0.11 21.63 45.08
N ASP A 273 0.07 22.32 43.94
CA ASP A 273 1.18 22.32 42.97
C ASP A 273 2.45 22.86 43.65
N ASN A 274 3.42 21.97 43.89
CA ASN A 274 4.78 22.38 44.24
C ASN A 274 5.45 22.95 42.99
N ASN A 275 5.45 24.28 42.89
CA ASN A 275 6.22 25.05 41.90
C ASN A 275 7.72 25.07 42.25
N GLU A 276 8.36 23.91 42.42
CA GLU A 276 9.81 23.83 42.46
C GLU A 276 10.36 23.53 41.05
N SER A 277 10.92 24.58 40.44
CA SER A 277 11.66 24.50 39.18
C SER A 277 12.93 23.67 39.36
N THR A 278 12.91 22.40 38.96
CA THR A 278 14.11 21.54 38.86
C THR A 278 14.87 21.71 37.53
N ARG A 279 14.74 22.86 36.84
CA ARG A 279 15.55 23.17 35.65
C ARG A 279 16.76 24.03 36.01
N THR A 280 17.94 23.46 35.82
CA THR A 280 19.19 24.22 35.69
C THR A 280 19.08 25.16 34.49
N SER A 281 19.21 26.46 34.73
CA SER A 281 19.27 27.50 33.70
C SER A 281 20.59 27.37 32.93
N LEU A 282 20.56 26.84 31.72
CA LEU A 282 21.69 26.88 30.80
C LEU A 282 21.87 28.31 30.26
N ASN A 283 23.03 28.92 30.53
CA ASN A 283 23.42 30.25 30.05
C ASN A 283 23.35 30.37 28.51
N GLU A 284 22.65 31.40 28.02
CA GLU A 284 22.45 31.67 26.58
C GLU A 284 23.74 31.97 25.80
N CYS A 285 24.83 32.27 26.50
CA CYS A 285 26.13 32.61 25.89
C CYS A 285 26.76 31.42 25.14
N GLN A 286 26.49 30.17 25.53
CA GLN A 286 27.05 28.99 24.85
C GLN A 286 26.31 28.59 23.56
N LYS A 287 25.14 29.18 23.26
CA LYS A 287 24.37 28.88 22.05
C LYS A 287 24.80 29.68 20.81
N LYS A 288 25.58 30.76 20.95
CA LYS A 288 25.95 31.64 19.82
C LYS A 288 27.36 31.40 19.26
N GLU A 289 28.17 30.54 19.87
CA GLU A 289 29.56 30.30 19.43
C GLU A 289 29.67 29.20 18.35
N ASN A 290 28.70 28.29 18.26
CA ASN A 290 28.71 27.17 17.29
C ASN A 290 28.04 27.47 15.93
N VAL A 291 27.68 28.73 15.64
CA VAL A 291 26.93 29.09 14.41
C VAL A 291 27.81 29.73 13.32
N LYS A 292 29.08 30.08 13.61
CA LYS A 292 29.89 30.89 12.66
C LYS A 292 30.91 30.14 11.81
N ASN A 293 31.14 28.84 11.98
CA ASN A 293 32.15 28.10 11.19
C ASN A 293 31.62 26.79 10.59
N ILE A 294 30.76 26.87 9.58
CA ILE A 294 30.59 25.79 8.59
C ILE A 294 30.40 26.43 7.20
N PRO A 295 31.36 26.28 6.26
CA PRO A 295 31.21 26.80 4.91
C PRO A 295 30.22 25.93 4.12
N LEU A 296 29.35 26.63 3.39
CA LEU A 296 28.34 26.11 2.48
C LEU A 296 29.01 25.38 1.31
N PHE A 297 29.13 24.05 1.39
CA PHE A 297 29.43 23.20 0.23
C PHE A 297 28.14 22.51 -0.24
N ASN A 298 27.68 22.92 -1.42
CA ASN A 298 26.64 22.23 -2.17
C ASN A 298 27.05 20.77 -2.42
N LYS A 299 26.35 19.83 -1.79
CA LYS A 299 26.38 18.41 -2.16
C LYS A 299 25.09 18.08 -2.89
N GLU A 300 25.17 18.13 -4.20
CA GLU A 300 24.21 17.51 -5.10
C GLU A 300 24.16 16.00 -4.82
N PHE A 301 22.96 15.46 -4.61
CA PHE A 301 22.74 14.03 -4.51
C PHE A 301 22.68 13.44 -5.93
N PRO A 302 23.49 12.43 -6.29
CA PRO A 302 23.31 11.73 -7.54
C PRO A 302 22.07 10.85 -7.47
N LEU A 303 21.04 11.21 -8.24
CA LEU A 303 19.92 10.36 -8.60
C LEU A 303 20.45 9.14 -9.36
N VAL A 304 20.59 8.00 -8.67
CA VAL A 304 20.81 6.71 -9.31
C VAL A 304 19.47 6.20 -9.85
N THR A 305 19.14 6.66 -11.06
CA THR A 305 18.16 6.03 -11.95
C THR A 305 18.83 5.90 -13.31
N PRO A 306 19.09 4.69 -13.84
CA PRO A 306 19.66 4.53 -15.16
C PRO A 306 18.56 4.72 -16.21
N SER A 307 18.40 5.94 -16.68
CA SER A 307 17.60 6.28 -17.85
C SER A 307 18.49 6.34 -19.08
N TYR A 308 18.76 5.19 -19.71
CA TYR A 308 19.21 5.13 -21.11
C TYR A 308 18.96 3.73 -21.70
N LEU A 309 17.69 3.38 -21.94
CA LEU A 309 17.29 2.36 -22.91
C LEU A 309 15.82 2.60 -23.29
N PHE A 310 15.55 3.66 -24.05
CA PHE A 310 14.39 3.72 -24.92
C PHE A 310 14.87 3.42 -26.34
N PHE A 311 14.59 2.20 -26.81
CA PHE A 311 14.55 1.90 -28.23
C PHE A 311 13.29 2.56 -28.79
N THR A 312 13.45 3.68 -29.48
CA THR A 312 12.43 4.21 -30.39
C THR A 312 12.84 3.89 -31.81
N GLY A 313 11.87 3.41 -32.59
CA GLY A 313 12.03 2.74 -33.87
C GLY A 313 12.83 3.51 -34.92
N THR A 314 13.55 2.72 -35.72
CA THR A 314 14.10 3.07 -37.03
C THR A 314 12.99 3.54 -37.98
N PRO A 315 13.13 4.72 -38.62
CA PRO A 315 12.65 4.95 -39.97
C PRO A 315 13.77 4.65 -40.98
N ALA A 316 13.36 4.08 -42.11
CA ALA A 316 14.22 3.71 -43.23
C ALA A 316 14.75 4.91 -44.04
N SER A 317 15.84 4.65 -44.78
CA SER A 317 16.41 5.40 -45.92
C SER A 317 17.14 6.73 -45.59
N LYS A 318 18.28 7.06 -46.19
CA LYS A 318 18.72 6.80 -47.57
C LYS A 318 20.22 6.51 -47.66
N GLU A 319 20.54 5.61 -48.59
CA GLU A 319 21.85 5.49 -49.21
C GLU A 319 22.30 6.85 -49.77
N GLN A 320 23.53 7.22 -49.47
CA GLN A 320 24.30 8.16 -50.26
C GLN A 320 25.56 7.43 -50.71
N ILE A 321 25.63 7.14 -51.99
CA ILE A 321 26.84 6.74 -52.70
C ILE A 321 27.71 7.99 -52.82
N PRO A 322 28.97 8.01 -52.35
CA PRO A 322 29.95 8.94 -52.85
C PRO A 322 30.71 8.28 -53.99
N THR A 323 30.28 8.59 -55.21
CA THR A 323 31.13 8.50 -56.39
C THR A 323 32.03 9.73 -56.34
N GLU A 324 33.33 9.55 -56.21
CA GLU A 324 34.38 10.22 -56.99
C GLU A 324 35.75 9.86 -56.43
N GLY A 325 36.61 9.37 -57.32
CA GLY A 325 37.93 8.90 -56.99
C GLY A 325 38.91 10.02 -56.69
N ALA A 326 39.82 9.73 -55.77
CA ALA A 326 41.15 10.32 -55.74
C ALA A 326 42.10 9.27 -55.14
N GLY A 327 43.17 8.96 -55.87
CA GLY A 327 44.18 8.00 -55.46
C GLY A 327 44.75 8.36 -54.09
N ALA A 328 44.69 7.39 -53.18
CA ALA A 328 45.46 7.39 -51.96
C ALA A 328 46.14 6.03 -51.87
N GLU A 329 47.44 6.09 -51.56
CA GLU A 329 48.37 4.99 -51.38
C GLU A 329 47.75 3.81 -50.63
N SER A 330 48.18 2.59 -50.98
CA SER A 330 47.77 1.33 -50.36
C SER A 330 47.99 1.35 -48.84
N VAL A 331 47.00 1.87 -48.12
CA VAL A 331 46.86 1.70 -46.68
C VAL A 331 46.65 0.20 -46.50
N LYS A 332 47.52 -0.45 -45.72
CA LYS A 332 47.33 -1.85 -45.30
C LYS A 332 45.93 -1.97 -44.70
N VAL A 333 44.97 -2.45 -45.49
CA VAL A 333 43.63 -2.75 -45.02
C VAL A 333 43.83 -3.75 -43.90
N SER A 334 43.53 -3.35 -42.68
CA SER A 334 43.58 -4.26 -41.54
C SER A 334 42.67 -5.44 -41.87
N GLU A 335 43.25 -6.63 -42.04
CA GLU A 335 42.50 -7.83 -42.44
C GLU A 335 41.19 -7.91 -41.65
N THR A 336 40.07 -8.04 -42.37
CA THR A 336 38.76 -8.16 -41.72
C THR A 336 38.75 -9.43 -40.86
N LEU A 337 37.89 -9.48 -39.82
CA LEU A 337 37.82 -10.67 -38.94
C LEU A 337 37.58 -11.96 -39.74
N SER A 338 36.78 -11.87 -40.81
CA SER A 338 36.49 -12.97 -41.74
C SER A 338 37.75 -13.45 -42.47
N GLU A 339 38.59 -12.55 -42.99
CA GLU A 339 39.84 -12.87 -43.69
C GLU A 339 40.84 -13.55 -42.74
N LYS A 340 40.97 -13.04 -41.51
CA LYS A 340 41.82 -13.67 -40.48
C LYS A 340 41.39 -15.09 -40.16
N LEU A 341 40.08 -15.33 -40.14
CA LEU A 341 39.54 -16.65 -39.89
C LEU A 341 39.71 -17.57 -41.11
N GLN A 342 39.46 -17.08 -42.33
CA GLN A 342 39.69 -17.85 -43.57
C GLN A 342 41.14 -18.32 -43.69
N ASN A 343 42.11 -17.46 -43.35
CA ASN A 343 43.54 -17.79 -43.37
C ASN A 343 43.93 -18.93 -42.39
N LEU A 344 43.07 -19.31 -41.44
CA LEU A 344 43.33 -20.43 -40.51
C LEU A 344 42.88 -21.80 -41.05
N ILE A 345 42.18 -21.82 -42.19
CA ILE A 345 41.72 -23.05 -42.83
C ILE A 345 42.92 -23.70 -43.52
N LEU A 346 43.22 -24.95 -43.13
CA LEU A 346 44.30 -25.74 -43.70
C LEU A 346 43.74 -26.81 -44.64
N HIS A 347 44.55 -27.29 -45.58
CA HIS A 347 44.11 -28.42 -46.40
C HIS A 347 43.96 -29.69 -45.53
N PRO A 348 42.90 -30.53 -45.70
CA PRO A 348 42.63 -31.68 -44.83
C PRO A 348 43.76 -32.70 -44.70
N GLN A 349 44.57 -32.88 -45.76
CA GLN A 349 45.75 -33.76 -45.72
C GLN A 349 46.85 -33.20 -44.81
N GLU A 350 47.12 -31.91 -44.88
CA GLU A 350 48.13 -31.23 -44.06
C GLU A 350 47.70 -31.24 -42.59
N LEU A 351 46.42 -30.94 -42.33
CA LEU A 351 45.86 -31.02 -40.99
C LEU A 351 46.02 -32.41 -40.38
N ALA A 352 45.75 -33.48 -41.14
CA ALA A 352 45.89 -34.86 -40.66
C ALA A 352 47.35 -35.23 -40.33
N VAL A 353 48.31 -34.75 -41.12
CA VAL A 353 49.75 -34.95 -40.87
C VAL A 353 50.16 -34.21 -39.59
N ASN A 354 49.78 -32.94 -39.46
CA ASN A 354 50.10 -32.11 -38.28
C ASN A 354 49.47 -32.67 -36.99
N LEU A 355 48.25 -33.23 -37.08
CA LEU A 355 47.60 -33.93 -35.98
C LEU A 355 48.34 -35.22 -35.58
N ALA A 356 48.82 -36.01 -36.54
CA ALA A 356 49.64 -37.20 -36.28
C ALA A 356 51.01 -36.84 -35.68
N ASN A 357 51.59 -35.73 -36.12
CA ASN A 357 52.85 -35.17 -35.62
C ASN A 357 52.73 -34.49 -34.24
N LYS A 358 51.54 -34.50 -33.62
CA LYS A 358 51.28 -33.97 -32.27
C LYS A 358 51.43 -32.45 -32.11
N GLU A 359 51.38 -31.68 -33.19
CA GLU A 359 51.54 -30.22 -33.17
C GLU A 359 50.44 -29.52 -32.35
N TYR A 360 49.25 -30.11 -32.27
CA TYR A 360 48.07 -29.52 -31.63
C TYR A 360 47.79 -29.98 -30.19
N ASN A 361 48.71 -30.72 -29.55
CA ASN A 361 48.53 -31.22 -28.18
C ASN A 361 48.28 -30.12 -27.13
N ASN A 362 48.75 -28.90 -27.38
CA ASN A 362 48.54 -27.74 -26.50
C ASN A 362 47.66 -26.66 -27.15
N TYR A 363 46.92 -27.01 -28.20
CA TYR A 363 46.10 -26.06 -28.96
C TYR A 363 45.05 -25.38 -28.07
N LYS A 364 44.90 -24.07 -28.23
CA LYS A 364 43.82 -23.30 -27.62
C LYS A 364 42.75 -23.05 -28.67
N PRO A 365 41.50 -23.51 -28.45
CA PRO A 365 40.41 -23.26 -29.40
C PRO A 365 40.18 -21.77 -29.61
N ILE A 366 39.72 -21.40 -30.81
CA ILE A 366 39.31 -20.03 -31.14
C ILE A 366 38.24 -19.56 -30.13
N ASP A 367 38.32 -18.34 -29.61
CA ASP A 367 37.30 -17.84 -28.67
C ASP A 367 35.90 -17.88 -29.30
N ILE A 368 34.95 -18.46 -28.57
CA ILE A 368 33.55 -18.62 -28.99
C ILE A 368 32.95 -17.24 -29.32
N ARG A 369 33.39 -16.16 -28.65
CA ARG A 369 32.91 -14.80 -28.94
C ARG A 369 33.22 -14.35 -30.37
N TYR A 370 34.39 -14.70 -30.91
CA TYR A 370 34.74 -14.38 -32.28
C TYR A 370 33.89 -15.18 -33.28
N LEU A 371 33.61 -16.45 -32.97
CA LEU A 371 32.70 -17.27 -33.77
C LEU A 371 31.25 -16.75 -33.74
N PHE A 372 30.75 -16.29 -32.59
CA PHE A 372 29.44 -15.63 -32.51
C PHE A 372 29.40 -14.33 -33.31
N LYS A 373 30.46 -13.51 -33.22
CA LYS A 373 30.54 -12.27 -33.99
C LYS A 373 30.51 -12.57 -35.50
N GLU A 374 31.26 -13.57 -35.95
CA GLU A 374 31.26 -14.02 -37.35
C GLU A 374 29.91 -14.62 -37.78
N ALA A 375 29.24 -15.36 -36.90
CA ALA A 375 27.96 -15.98 -37.19
C ALA A 375 26.83 -14.96 -37.44
N TYR A 376 26.83 -13.82 -36.72
CA TYR A 376 25.78 -12.80 -36.82
C TYR A 376 26.14 -11.62 -37.71
N SER A 377 27.42 -11.24 -37.78
CA SER A 377 27.88 -10.02 -38.47
C SER A 377 28.97 -10.24 -39.50
N GLY A 378 29.37 -11.50 -39.72
CA GLY A 378 30.51 -11.85 -40.54
C GLY A 378 30.17 -12.18 -42.00
N THR A 379 31.15 -11.98 -42.87
CA THR A 379 31.05 -12.09 -44.33
C THR A 379 31.46 -13.45 -44.88
N MET A 380 32.00 -14.37 -44.04
CA MET A 380 32.48 -15.68 -44.48
C MET A 380 31.35 -16.54 -45.08
N LEU A 381 31.66 -17.41 -46.04
CA LEU A 381 30.66 -18.35 -46.54
C LEU A 381 30.30 -19.40 -45.49
N LYS A 382 29.10 -19.97 -45.57
CA LYS A 382 28.64 -21.01 -44.61
C LYS A 382 29.52 -22.25 -44.64
N GLU A 383 30.03 -22.62 -45.81
CA GLU A 383 30.86 -23.81 -46.02
C GLU A 383 32.26 -23.64 -45.43
N GLU A 384 32.90 -22.50 -45.71
CA GLU A 384 34.19 -22.13 -45.12
C GLU A 384 34.11 -22.03 -43.59
N PHE A 385 33.01 -21.44 -43.08
CA PHE A 385 32.76 -21.36 -41.64
C PHE A 385 32.60 -22.76 -41.02
N ARG A 386 31.88 -23.65 -41.69
CA ARG A 386 31.73 -25.05 -41.27
C ARG A 386 33.09 -25.76 -41.23
N GLU A 387 33.87 -25.63 -42.29
CA GLU A 387 35.20 -26.22 -42.39
C GLU A 387 36.11 -25.73 -41.26
N LEU A 388 36.20 -24.42 -41.05
CA LEU A 388 36.98 -23.82 -39.98
C LEU A 388 36.62 -24.38 -38.61
N VAL A 389 35.33 -24.47 -38.30
CA VAL A 389 34.84 -24.96 -37.00
C VAL A 389 35.12 -26.45 -36.82
N ILE A 390 35.00 -27.26 -37.88
CA ILE A 390 35.38 -28.69 -37.85
C ILE A 390 36.88 -28.83 -37.59
N GLN A 391 37.72 -28.07 -38.29
CA GLN A 391 39.17 -28.12 -38.08
C GLN A 391 39.56 -27.68 -36.66
N ASP A 392 38.97 -26.61 -36.15
CA ASP A 392 39.20 -26.13 -34.77
C ASP A 392 38.78 -27.18 -33.71
N PHE A 393 37.68 -27.91 -33.97
CA PHE A 393 37.26 -29.03 -33.13
C PHE A 393 38.32 -30.16 -33.12
N PHE A 394 38.78 -30.59 -34.29
CA PHE A 394 39.79 -31.66 -34.40
C PHE A 394 41.14 -31.26 -33.77
N LYS A 395 41.57 -30.01 -33.96
CA LYS A 395 42.74 -29.44 -33.27
C LYS A 395 42.56 -29.50 -31.74
N SER A 396 41.37 -29.18 -31.25
CA SER A 396 41.06 -29.17 -29.80
C SER A 396 41.01 -30.55 -29.17
N ILE A 397 40.45 -31.55 -29.86
CA ILE A 397 40.27 -32.90 -29.33
C ILE A 397 41.51 -33.79 -29.45
N SER A 398 42.48 -33.39 -30.28
CA SER A 398 43.79 -34.04 -30.39
C SER A 398 44.48 -34.27 -29.04
N LYS A 399 44.18 -33.42 -28.04
CA LYS A 399 44.63 -33.53 -26.64
C LYS A 399 44.36 -34.87 -25.98
N ILE A 400 43.29 -35.56 -26.39
CA ILE A 400 42.96 -36.91 -25.88
C ILE A 400 44.06 -37.90 -26.28
N TYR A 401 44.70 -37.68 -27.42
CA TYR A 401 45.70 -38.57 -28.01
C TYR A 401 47.13 -38.26 -27.58
N LYS A 402 47.36 -37.40 -26.58
CA LYS A 402 48.71 -36.99 -26.13
C LYS A 402 49.65 -38.18 -25.91
N ASN A 403 49.13 -39.24 -25.30
CA ASN A 403 49.86 -40.45 -24.93
C ASN A 403 49.82 -41.55 -26.01
N SER A 404 49.16 -41.32 -27.13
CA SER A 404 49.01 -42.26 -28.25
C SER A 404 49.60 -41.68 -29.55
N THR A 405 49.85 -42.52 -30.55
CA THR A 405 50.37 -42.08 -31.86
C THR A 405 49.45 -42.59 -32.99
N PRO A 406 48.28 -41.96 -33.19
CA PRO A 406 47.39 -42.31 -34.29
C PRO A 406 47.98 -41.96 -35.66
N PHE A 407 47.73 -42.80 -36.67
CA PHE A 407 48.19 -42.59 -38.04
C PHE A 407 47.47 -41.43 -38.73
N ALA A 408 48.18 -40.68 -39.58
CA ALA A 408 47.60 -39.59 -40.38
C ALA A 408 46.41 -40.04 -41.24
N GLY A 409 46.45 -41.27 -41.77
CA GLY A 409 45.33 -41.85 -42.52
C GLY A 409 44.04 -42.02 -41.71
N SER A 410 44.14 -42.29 -40.40
CA SER A 410 42.96 -42.40 -39.51
C SER A 410 42.34 -41.02 -39.24
N TRP A 411 43.18 -40.00 -39.02
CA TRP A 411 42.72 -38.62 -38.89
C TRP A 411 42.05 -38.11 -40.16
N LYS A 412 42.64 -38.36 -41.33
CA LYS A 412 42.05 -37.95 -42.61
C LYS A 412 40.66 -38.54 -42.79
N LYS A 413 40.49 -39.84 -42.56
CA LYS A 413 39.18 -40.51 -42.65
C LYS A 413 38.17 -39.91 -41.67
N ALA A 414 38.57 -39.61 -40.43
CA ALA A 414 37.70 -38.98 -39.45
C ALA A 414 37.28 -37.55 -39.85
N ILE A 415 38.22 -36.76 -40.38
CA ILE A 415 37.94 -35.39 -40.87
C ILE A 415 36.99 -35.45 -42.07
N SER A 416 37.25 -36.31 -43.06
CA SER A 416 36.37 -36.50 -44.22
C SER A 416 34.96 -36.92 -43.79
N LEU A 417 34.83 -37.86 -42.86
CA LEU A 417 33.54 -38.29 -42.31
C LEU A 417 32.76 -37.10 -41.69
N TYR A 418 33.44 -36.19 -40.99
CA TYR A 418 32.81 -35.01 -40.42
C TYR A 418 32.46 -33.97 -41.48
N MET A 419 33.31 -33.78 -42.50
CA MET A 419 33.01 -32.87 -43.60
C MET A 419 31.81 -33.33 -44.42
N GLU A 420 31.58 -34.64 -44.55
CA GLU A 420 30.48 -35.23 -45.33
C GLU A 420 29.13 -35.25 -44.57
N TYR A 421 29.15 -35.48 -43.26
CA TYR A 421 27.91 -35.74 -42.50
C TYR A 421 27.60 -34.72 -41.41
N LYS A 422 28.57 -33.92 -40.93
CA LYS A 422 28.36 -32.99 -39.82
C LYS A 422 27.85 -31.65 -40.32
N TRP A 423 26.75 -31.18 -39.72
CA TRP A 423 26.14 -29.86 -40.02
C TRP A 423 25.73 -29.68 -41.49
N ILE A 424 25.31 -30.78 -42.12
CA ILE A 424 24.72 -30.80 -43.47
C ILE A 424 23.26 -31.23 -43.33
N ALA A 425 22.36 -30.48 -43.99
CA ALA A 425 20.95 -30.85 -44.09
C ALA A 425 20.75 -31.99 -45.08
N PHE A 426 19.59 -32.65 -45.03
CA PHE A 426 19.26 -33.70 -46.00
C PHE A 426 19.28 -33.19 -47.46
N THR A 427 19.12 -31.89 -47.66
CA THR A 427 19.20 -31.19 -48.96
C THR A 427 20.62 -30.95 -49.45
N GLY A 428 21.65 -31.26 -48.65
CA GLY A 428 23.06 -31.00 -48.97
C GLY A 428 23.57 -29.62 -48.53
N GLU A 429 22.70 -28.73 -48.05
CA GLU A 429 23.08 -27.39 -47.59
C GLU A 429 23.69 -27.40 -46.18
N ALA A 430 24.68 -26.54 -45.95
CA ALA A 430 25.26 -26.33 -44.62
C ALA A 430 24.27 -25.62 -43.67
N PHE A 431 24.31 -26.00 -42.38
CA PHE A 431 23.48 -25.38 -41.34
C PHE A 431 23.76 -23.88 -41.17
N ASN A 432 22.83 -23.18 -40.53
CA ASN A 432 23.01 -21.77 -40.17
C ASN A 432 24.23 -21.62 -39.24
N LYS A 433 25.07 -20.59 -39.46
CA LYS A 433 26.28 -20.31 -38.68
C LYS A 433 25.99 -20.27 -37.17
N ALA A 434 24.87 -19.65 -36.76
CA ALA A 434 24.49 -19.56 -35.36
C ALA A 434 24.27 -20.95 -34.70
N SER A 435 23.58 -21.85 -35.40
CA SER A 435 23.36 -23.23 -34.92
C SER A 435 24.67 -24.02 -34.83
N ILE A 436 25.60 -23.79 -35.76
CA ILE A 436 26.95 -24.38 -35.71
C ILE A 436 27.71 -23.89 -34.47
N VAL A 437 27.56 -22.62 -34.08
CA VAL A 437 28.22 -22.05 -32.89
C VAL A 437 27.64 -22.60 -31.57
N ASP A 438 26.33 -22.85 -31.50
CA ASP A 438 25.73 -23.49 -30.33
C ASP A 438 26.20 -24.95 -30.19
N ASP A 439 26.25 -25.68 -31.31
CA ASP A 439 26.73 -27.06 -31.35
C ASP A 439 28.23 -27.18 -31.03
N ILE A 440 29.08 -26.26 -31.51
CA ILE A 440 30.52 -26.31 -31.20
C ILE A 440 30.77 -26.01 -29.71
N GLN A 441 29.99 -25.13 -29.09
CA GLN A 441 30.08 -24.91 -27.65
C GLN A 441 29.79 -26.20 -26.87
N GLN A 442 28.75 -26.93 -27.27
CA GLN A 442 28.45 -28.25 -26.72
C GLN A 442 29.61 -29.24 -26.98
N MET A 443 30.12 -29.33 -28.21
CA MET A 443 31.17 -30.27 -28.60
C MET A 443 32.50 -30.01 -27.88
N ARG A 444 32.87 -28.75 -27.64
CA ARG A 444 34.06 -28.37 -26.86
C ARG A 444 33.94 -28.81 -25.40
N TRP A 445 32.77 -28.63 -24.80
CA TRP A 445 32.53 -29.14 -23.44
C TRP A 445 32.65 -30.67 -23.39
N ARG A 446 32.07 -31.36 -24.39
CA ARG A 446 32.13 -32.82 -24.52
C ARG A 446 33.57 -33.31 -24.70
N ALA A 447 34.38 -32.62 -25.49
CA ALA A 447 35.80 -32.94 -25.70
C ALA A 447 36.61 -32.82 -24.40
N GLU A 448 36.40 -31.74 -23.63
CA GLU A 448 37.06 -31.57 -22.32
C GLU A 448 36.58 -32.60 -21.28
N TRP A 449 35.30 -32.94 -21.29
CA TRP A 449 34.76 -34.02 -20.47
C TRP A 449 35.41 -35.36 -20.83
N ALA A 450 35.49 -35.68 -22.12
CA ALA A 450 36.11 -36.92 -22.62
C ALA A 450 37.59 -36.99 -22.23
N ARG A 451 38.35 -35.89 -22.39
CA ARG A 451 39.74 -35.80 -21.95
C ARG A 451 39.90 -36.14 -20.47
N LYS A 452 39.08 -35.53 -19.60
CA LYS A 452 39.09 -35.82 -18.16
C LYS A 452 38.71 -37.26 -17.86
N TRP A 453 37.77 -37.83 -18.61
CA TRP A 453 37.33 -39.21 -18.46
C TRP A 453 38.43 -40.21 -18.82
N PHE A 454 39.12 -40.02 -19.94
CA PHE A 454 40.24 -40.88 -20.35
C PHE A 454 41.42 -40.81 -19.38
N VAL A 455 41.78 -39.60 -18.92
CA VAL A 455 42.85 -39.43 -17.91
C VAL A 455 42.47 -40.09 -16.58
N LYS A 456 41.19 -40.03 -16.18
CA LYS A 456 40.72 -40.62 -14.91
C LYS A 456 40.69 -42.15 -14.94
N ASN A 457 40.30 -42.75 -16.08
CA ASN A 457 40.12 -44.20 -16.18
C ASN A 457 41.35 -44.93 -16.76
N ASP A 458 42.42 -44.21 -17.08
CA ASP A 458 43.64 -44.73 -17.70
C ASP A 458 43.38 -45.66 -18.89
N PHE A 459 42.38 -45.29 -19.71
CA PHE A 459 41.93 -46.08 -20.85
C PHE A 459 42.44 -45.43 -22.14
N PRO A 460 43.11 -46.18 -23.05
CA PRO A 460 43.59 -45.60 -24.30
C PRO A 460 42.40 -45.27 -25.23
N PRO A 461 42.41 -44.10 -25.90
CA PRO A 461 41.38 -43.78 -26.87
C PRO A 461 41.45 -44.73 -28.09
N LEU A 462 40.30 -45.02 -28.68
CA LEU A 462 40.21 -45.69 -29.99
C LEU A 462 40.89 -44.85 -31.07
N PHE A 463 41.24 -45.46 -32.21
CA PHE A 463 41.75 -44.69 -33.34
C PHE A 463 40.75 -43.60 -33.77
N PRO A 464 41.21 -42.43 -34.25
CA PRO A 464 40.34 -41.30 -34.58
C PRO A 464 39.13 -41.67 -35.44
N TYR A 465 39.31 -42.47 -36.50
CA TYR A 465 38.21 -42.91 -37.34
C TYR A 465 37.12 -43.67 -36.57
N ASP A 466 37.51 -44.62 -35.70
CA ASP A 466 36.59 -45.42 -34.90
C ASP A 466 35.97 -44.62 -33.75
N TYR A 467 36.74 -43.71 -33.14
CA TYR A 467 36.28 -42.88 -32.03
C TYR A 467 35.23 -41.85 -32.48
N PHE A 468 35.41 -41.27 -33.67
CA PHE A 468 34.53 -40.26 -34.25
C PHE A 468 33.40 -40.85 -35.09
N ASP A 469 33.23 -42.16 -35.12
CA ASP A 469 32.09 -42.80 -35.76
C ASP A 469 30.76 -42.29 -35.16
N MET A 470 29.91 -41.70 -36.01
CA MET A 470 28.63 -41.10 -35.61
C MET A 470 27.58 -42.14 -35.19
N THR A 471 27.80 -43.43 -35.53
CA THR A 471 26.88 -44.53 -35.18
C THR A 471 27.07 -45.01 -33.74
N ARG A 472 28.26 -44.80 -33.15
CA ARG A 472 28.62 -45.26 -31.80
C ARG A 472 28.03 -44.38 -30.70
N LYS A 473 26.79 -44.68 -30.32
CA LYS A 473 26.02 -43.91 -29.32
C LYS A 473 25.99 -44.56 -27.95
N THR A 474 26.49 -45.80 -27.82
CA THR A 474 26.43 -46.55 -26.56
C THR A 474 27.70 -46.38 -25.72
N SER A 475 27.60 -46.61 -24.40
CA SER A 475 28.75 -46.52 -23.48
C SER A 475 29.80 -47.60 -23.73
N LYS A 476 29.39 -48.77 -24.24
CA LYS A 476 30.27 -49.92 -24.47
C LYS A 476 31.20 -49.72 -25.66
N GLU A 477 30.78 -48.96 -26.66
CA GLU A 477 31.53 -48.70 -27.89
C GLU A 477 32.57 -47.59 -27.75
N VAL A 478 32.58 -46.86 -26.62
CA VAL A 478 33.51 -45.78 -26.28
C VAL A 478 33.67 -44.74 -27.41
N GLY A 479 32.55 -44.38 -28.07
CA GLY A 479 32.53 -43.37 -29.15
C GLY A 479 32.32 -41.94 -28.64
N PHE A 480 32.71 -40.95 -29.42
CA PHE A 480 32.49 -39.53 -29.09
C PHE A 480 31.01 -39.19 -29.00
N GLU A 481 30.14 -39.82 -29.80
CA GLU A 481 28.70 -39.49 -29.79
C GLU A 481 27.98 -39.88 -28.49
N TYR A 482 28.45 -40.89 -27.77
CA TYR A 482 27.96 -41.23 -26.42
C TYR A 482 28.04 -40.04 -25.44
N THR A 483 29.04 -39.17 -25.57
CA THR A 483 29.23 -38.02 -24.67
C THR A 483 28.07 -37.00 -24.72
N LYS A 484 27.20 -37.06 -25.74
CA LYS A 484 25.96 -36.27 -25.82
C LYS A 484 25.03 -36.54 -24.64
N ILE A 485 24.96 -37.79 -24.15
CA ILE A 485 24.17 -38.16 -22.97
C ILE A 485 24.67 -37.41 -21.73
N LYS A 486 26.00 -37.31 -21.58
CA LYS A 486 26.64 -36.61 -20.46
C LYS A 486 26.44 -35.09 -20.49
N TRP A 487 26.35 -34.51 -21.68
CA TRP A 487 25.94 -33.11 -21.82
C TRP A 487 24.50 -32.89 -21.34
N ASN A 488 23.58 -33.78 -21.70
CA ASN A 488 22.19 -33.67 -21.25
C ASN A 488 22.07 -33.80 -19.72
N GLU A 489 22.83 -34.72 -19.11
CA GLU A 489 22.94 -34.81 -17.65
C GLU A 489 23.47 -33.51 -17.03
N HIS A 490 24.46 -32.87 -17.65
CA HIS A 490 24.99 -31.58 -17.21
C HIS A 490 23.94 -30.47 -17.27
N LEU A 491 23.17 -30.37 -18.35
CA LEU A 491 22.09 -29.39 -18.48
C LEU A 491 21.01 -29.59 -17.41
N LEU A 492 20.60 -30.84 -17.15
CA LEU A 492 19.66 -31.17 -16.08
C LEU A 492 20.23 -30.81 -14.70
N GLY A 493 21.52 -31.06 -14.46
CA GLY A 493 22.21 -30.67 -13.23
C GLY A 493 22.22 -29.16 -13.02
N LYS A 494 22.49 -28.38 -14.08
CA LYS A 494 22.47 -26.91 -14.05
C LYS A 494 21.07 -26.38 -13.70
N ALA A 495 20.02 -26.90 -14.34
CA ALA A 495 18.64 -26.52 -14.05
C ALA A 495 18.24 -26.84 -12.60
N LYS A 496 18.61 -28.02 -12.08
CA LYS A 496 18.38 -28.39 -10.67
C LYS A 496 19.07 -27.44 -9.70
N TYR A 497 20.32 -27.09 -9.97
CA TYR A 497 21.07 -26.15 -9.14
C TYR A 497 20.45 -24.74 -9.13
N GLU A 498 20.03 -24.24 -10.28
CA GLU A 498 19.34 -22.94 -10.39
C GLU A 498 18.02 -22.93 -9.61
N ALA A 499 17.24 -24.02 -9.67
CA ALA A 499 16.01 -24.17 -8.90
C ALA A 499 16.28 -24.18 -7.38
N LEU A 500 17.31 -24.89 -6.93
CA LEU A 500 17.72 -24.92 -5.52
C LEU A 500 18.15 -23.53 -5.04
N LYS A 501 18.96 -22.82 -5.84
CA LYS A 501 19.39 -21.45 -5.53
C LYS A 501 18.20 -20.50 -5.39
N LYS A 502 17.25 -20.54 -6.34
CA LYS A 502 16.01 -19.73 -6.27
C LYS A 502 15.19 -20.05 -5.01
N LYS A 503 15.07 -21.33 -4.64
CA LYS A 503 14.36 -21.75 -3.42
C LYS A 503 15.03 -21.20 -2.16
N GLN A 504 16.36 -21.25 -2.08
CA GLN A 504 17.13 -20.68 -0.97
C GLN A 504 16.94 -19.16 -0.86
N GLU A 505 16.98 -18.45 -1.98
CA GLU A 505 16.74 -16.99 -2.02
C GLU A 505 15.33 -16.63 -1.55
N CYS A 506 14.31 -17.35 -2.01
CA CYS A 506 12.92 -17.15 -1.56
C CYS A 506 12.75 -17.40 -0.05
N ASN A 507 13.34 -18.47 0.48
CA ASN A 507 13.30 -18.78 1.91
C ASN A 507 14.03 -17.70 2.74
N ALA A 508 15.15 -17.19 2.25
CA ALA A 508 15.88 -16.11 2.92
C ALA A 508 15.05 -14.82 2.98
N LYS A 509 14.32 -14.48 1.90
CA LYS A 509 13.39 -13.33 1.87
C LYS A 509 12.26 -13.50 2.89
N ARG A 510 11.56 -14.63 2.85
CA ARG A 510 10.48 -14.95 3.81
C ARG A 510 10.94 -14.84 5.26
N ARG A 511 12.10 -15.41 5.58
CA ARG A 511 12.70 -15.31 6.93
C ARG A 511 12.95 -13.87 7.35
N LYS A 512 13.49 -13.02 6.47
CA LYS A 512 13.73 -11.59 6.76
C LYS A 512 12.41 -10.85 7.02
N GLU A 513 11.38 -11.14 6.23
CA GLU A 513 10.04 -10.57 6.41
C GLU A 513 9.45 -10.97 7.76
N THR A 514 9.48 -12.25 8.14
CA THR A 514 9.01 -12.72 9.44
C THR A 514 9.73 -12.03 10.60
N ILE A 515 11.06 -11.89 10.54
CA ILE A 515 11.84 -11.17 11.56
C ILE A 515 11.41 -9.70 11.64
N ASN A 516 11.22 -9.04 10.49
CA ASN A 516 10.80 -7.64 10.44
C ASN A 516 9.39 -7.45 11.01
N HIS A 517 8.44 -8.32 10.68
CA HIS A 517 7.08 -8.29 11.24
C HIS A 517 7.09 -8.52 12.76
N SER A 518 7.85 -9.50 13.23
CA SER A 518 8.02 -9.76 14.67
C SER A 518 8.57 -8.54 15.41
N LYS A 519 9.62 -7.89 14.89
CA LYS A 519 10.19 -6.67 15.47
C LYS A 519 9.19 -5.49 15.47
N LYS A 520 8.42 -5.32 14.40
CA LYS A 520 7.37 -4.28 14.33
C LYS A 520 6.31 -4.49 15.41
N CYS A 521 5.82 -5.72 15.56
CA CYS A 521 4.86 -6.06 16.59
C CYS A 521 5.43 -5.80 17.99
N GLU A 522 6.65 -6.27 18.28
CA GLU A 522 7.28 -6.05 19.58
C GLU A 522 7.49 -4.55 19.89
N ASN A 523 7.88 -3.75 18.90
CA ASN A 523 8.06 -2.31 19.06
C ASN A 523 6.76 -1.59 19.42
N GLU A 524 5.64 -1.96 18.79
CA GLU A 524 4.34 -1.37 19.13
C GLU A 524 3.84 -1.84 20.50
N VAL A 525 4.01 -3.13 20.84
CA VAL A 525 3.73 -3.61 22.21
C VAL A 525 4.56 -2.83 23.23
N ASN A 526 5.84 -2.54 22.96
CA ASN A 526 6.67 -1.70 23.83
C ASN A 526 6.17 -0.26 23.93
N ARG A 527 5.59 0.30 22.86
CA ARG A 527 4.98 1.65 22.90
C ARG A 527 3.72 1.66 23.76
N PHE A 528 2.94 0.59 23.72
CA PHE A 528 1.77 0.40 24.58
C PHE A 528 2.16 0.40 26.06
N PHE A 529 3.14 -0.41 26.47
CA PHE A 529 3.63 -0.44 27.86
C PHE A 529 4.31 0.87 28.31
N LYS A 530 4.72 1.74 27.38
CA LYS A 530 5.23 3.08 27.69
C LYS A 530 4.12 4.15 27.73
N ASN A 531 2.85 3.73 27.74
CA ASN A 531 1.67 4.60 27.70
C ASN A 531 1.66 5.59 26.52
N LYS A 532 2.35 5.26 25.42
CA LYS A 532 2.41 6.13 24.22
C LYS A 532 1.26 5.89 23.24
N ILE A 533 0.64 4.71 23.31
CA ILE A 533 -0.49 4.31 22.46
C ILE A 533 -1.54 3.64 23.34
N THR A 534 -2.81 3.79 22.97
CA THR A 534 -3.92 3.11 23.66
C THR A 534 -4.12 1.70 23.11
N MET A 535 -4.80 0.84 23.88
CA MET A 535 -5.05 -0.55 23.46
C MET A 535 -5.76 -0.64 22.09
N PRO A 536 -6.79 0.17 21.78
CA PRO A 536 -7.41 0.17 20.46
C PRO A 536 -6.44 0.53 19.34
N GLN A 537 -5.51 1.45 19.59
CA GLN A 537 -4.51 1.87 18.61
C GLN A 537 -3.49 0.75 18.32
N LEU A 538 -3.13 -0.05 19.34
CA LEU A 538 -2.29 -1.22 19.17
C LEU A 538 -2.96 -2.27 18.27
N PHE A 539 -4.23 -2.59 18.50
CA PHE A 539 -4.98 -3.52 17.66
C PHE A 539 -5.14 -3.01 16.23
N ASP A 540 -5.55 -1.75 16.06
CA ASP A 540 -5.69 -1.12 14.74
C ASP A 540 -4.36 -1.17 13.96
N TYR A 541 -3.22 -1.02 14.64
CA TYR A 541 -1.91 -1.12 14.00
C TYR A 541 -1.60 -2.56 13.56
N VAL A 542 -1.82 -3.54 14.44
CA VAL A 542 -1.50 -4.95 14.16
C VAL A 542 -2.41 -5.49 13.06
N GLU A 543 -3.69 -5.18 13.09
CA GLU A 543 -4.67 -5.59 12.07
C GLU A 543 -4.32 -5.02 10.68
N LYS A 544 -3.86 -3.77 10.61
CA LYS A 544 -3.61 -3.08 9.32
C LYS A 544 -2.22 -3.33 8.75
N ASN A 545 -1.20 -3.53 9.60
CA ASN A 545 0.21 -3.51 9.17
C ASN A 545 0.93 -4.87 9.29
N LEU A 546 0.33 -5.86 9.95
CA LEU A 546 0.94 -7.16 10.23
C LEU A 546 0.06 -8.31 9.71
N PRO A 547 0.63 -9.50 9.42
CA PRO A 547 -0.14 -10.69 9.09
C PRO A 547 -1.12 -11.08 10.22
N ALA A 548 -2.26 -11.68 9.85
CA ALA A 548 -3.35 -12.04 10.78
C ALA A 548 -2.88 -12.92 11.96
N GLU A 549 -1.88 -13.77 11.76
CA GLU A 549 -1.28 -14.60 12.83
C GLU A 549 -0.76 -13.78 14.02
N TYR A 550 -0.31 -12.54 13.78
CA TYR A 550 0.19 -11.68 14.86
C TYR A 550 -0.94 -11.09 15.71
N LEU A 551 -2.15 -10.98 15.16
CA LEU A 551 -3.32 -10.53 15.91
C LEU A 551 -3.76 -11.59 16.91
N GLU A 552 -3.72 -12.87 16.52
CA GLU A 552 -4.01 -14.00 17.42
C GLU A 552 -2.96 -14.15 18.52
N LYS A 553 -1.68 -13.90 18.19
CA LYS A 553 -0.57 -13.99 19.14
C LYS A 553 -0.42 -12.76 20.03
N LEU A 554 -1.14 -11.66 19.74
CA LEU A 554 -1.00 -10.40 20.46
C LEU A 554 -1.29 -10.50 21.97
N PRO A 555 -2.38 -11.17 22.42
CA PRO A 555 -2.66 -11.34 23.85
C PRO A 555 -1.51 -12.04 24.59
N GLN A 556 -1.01 -13.15 24.03
CA GLN A 556 0.12 -13.91 24.59
C GLN A 556 1.40 -13.07 24.66
N MET A 557 1.65 -12.21 23.66
CA MET A 557 2.80 -11.32 23.67
C MET A 557 2.70 -10.25 24.76
N ILE A 558 1.50 -9.74 25.02
CA ILE A 558 1.23 -8.76 26.08
C ILE A 558 1.39 -9.42 27.45
N GLU A 559 0.77 -10.59 27.67
CA GLU A 559 0.95 -11.38 28.91
C GLU A 559 2.42 -11.66 29.19
N LYS A 560 3.17 -12.13 28.19
CA LYS A 560 4.60 -12.41 28.32
C LYS A 560 5.42 -11.16 28.66
N LYS A 561 5.04 -9.98 28.15
CA LYS A 561 5.68 -8.71 28.49
C LYS A 561 5.30 -8.25 29.91
N CYS A 562 4.04 -8.41 30.32
CA CYS A 562 3.59 -8.14 31.68
C CYS A 562 4.40 -8.97 32.70
N LEU A 563 4.53 -10.28 32.48
CA LEU A 563 5.30 -11.17 33.34
C LEU A 563 6.76 -10.71 33.47
N LYS A 564 7.42 -10.39 32.35
CA LYS A 564 8.80 -9.89 32.34
C LYS A 564 8.98 -8.53 33.03
N MET A 565 7.97 -7.66 32.98
CA MET A 565 8.03 -6.38 33.70
C MET A 565 7.87 -6.60 35.20
N ASN A 566 6.97 -7.49 35.62
CA ASN A 566 6.76 -7.84 37.03
C ASN A 566 8.03 -8.49 37.63
N GLU A 567 8.69 -9.39 36.92
CA GLU A 567 9.96 -9.99 37.36
C GLU A 567 11.06 -8.93 37.62
N LYS A 568 11.15 -7.91 36.75
CA LYS A 568 12.12 -6.81 36.93
C LYS A 568 11.79 -5.90 38.12
N VAL A 569 10.51 -5.71 38.43
CA VAL A 569 10.09 -4.93 39.61
C VAL A 569 10.40 -5.71 40.89
N VAL A 570 10.17 -7.03 40.90
CA VAL A 570 10.51 -7.89 42.03
C VAL A 570 12.03 -7.95 42.27
N SER A 571 12.85 -8.02 41.21
CA SER A 571 14.31 -7.99 41.38
C SER A 571 14.85 -6.64 41.84
N ALA A 572 14.24 -5.52 41.42
CA ALA A 572 14.62 -4.19 41.88
C ALA A 572 14.21 -3.90 43.33
N ASN A 573 13.13 -4.52 43.80
CA ASN A 573 12.69 -4.43 45.20
C ASN A 573 13.44 -5.42 46.13
N ALA A 574 14.07 -6.47 45.59
CA ALA A 574 14.89 -7.40 46.37
C ALA A 574 16.19 -6.74 46.90
N ASP A 575 16.69 -5.69 46.24
CA ASP A 575 17.86 -4.93 46.70
C ASP A 575 17.54 -3.89 47.79
N PHE A 576 16.27 -3.72 48.20
CA PHE A 576 15.84 -2.72 49.19
C PHE A 576 15.11 -3.26 50.41
N VAL A 577 15.09 -4.57 50.64
CA VAL A 577 14.44 -5.16 51.82
C VAL A 577 15.40 -6.14 52.51
N ARG A 578 16.41 -5.60 53.20
CA ARG A 578 16.91 -6.20 54.43
C ARG A 578 16.05 -5.66 55.57
N TYR A 579 14.96 -6.36 55.89
CA TYR A 579 14.43 -6.32 57.25
C TYR A 579 14.86 -7.59 57.94
N ASP A 580 15.61 -7.39 59.01
CA ASP A 580 16.09 -8.40 59.94
C ASP A 580 14.92 -8.81 60.83
N PHE A 581 14.46 -10.07 60.72
CA PHE A 581 13.39 -10.63 61.55
C PHE A 581 13.93 -11.18 62.89
N SER A 582 14.91 -10.49 63.49
CA SER A 582 15.45 -10.84 64.81
C SER A 582 15.12 -9.84 65.92
N GLU A 583 14.42 -8.74 65.63
CA GLU A 583 13.83 -7.85 66.63
C GLU A 583 12.47 -7.34 66.15
N PHE A 584 11.39 -8.13 66.36
CA PHE A 584 10.04 -7.68 66.74
C PHE A 584 9.08 -8.87 66.88
#